data_AF-A0A8T2IEI3-F1
#
_entry.id   AF-A0A8T2IEI3-F1
#
_cell.length_a   1.000
_cell.length_b   1.000
_cell.length_c   1.000
_cell.angle_alpha   90.00
_cell.angle_beta   90.00
_cell.angle_gamma   90.00
#
_symmetry.space_group_name_H-M   'P 1'
#
loop_
_entity.id
_entity.type
_entity.pdbx_description
1 polymer ?
#
loop_
_entity_poly.entity_id
_entity_poly.type
_entity_poly.pdbx_seq_one_letter_code
_entity_poly.pdbx_strand_id
1 'polypeptide(L)'
;MPNGASSMRKPPLTTKGTTTQQSIMETLPAVNTTTQMVSTVTQLSSEPIDRRPLGSYTNNYFVEDLPQKFIKEFKGKLAEISKSIKERNETQKIKYAYLDPEVVENSVSI
;
A
#
# COMPACT_ATOMS: atom_id res chain seq x y z
N MET A 1 -6.60 -16.73 -6.73
CA MET A 1 -7.23 -15.38 -6.80
C MET A 1 -6.84 -14.71 -8.12
N PRO A 2 -7.79 -14.21 -8.94
CA PRO A 2 -7.50 -13.75 -10.31
C PRO A 2 -6.75 -12.41 -10.43
N ASN A 3 -7.03 -11.43 -9.56
CA ASN A 3 -6.48 -10.06 -9.69
C ASN A 3 -5.00 -9.94 -9.29
N GLY A 4 -4.50 -10.90 -8.50
CA GLY A 4 -3.16 -10.90 -7.92
C GLY A 4 -2.76 -12.33 -7.59
N ALA A 5 -2.72 -13.19 -8.61
CA ALA A 5 -2.28 -14.57 -8.45
C ALA A 5 -0.79 -14.60 -8.07
N SER A 6 -0.47 -15.19 -6.92
CA SER A 6 0.91 -15.33 -6.44
C SER A 6 1.73 -16.39 -7.21
N SER A 7 1.06 -17.24 -7.99
CA SER A 7 1.68 -18.32 -8.77
C SER A 7 0.75 -18.77 -9.90
N MET A 8 1.28 -19.53 -10.85
CA MET A 8 0.52 -20.19 -11.91
C MET A 8 0.92 -21.68 -11.95
N ARG A 9 -0.07 -22.57 -11.97
CA ARG A 9 0.13 -24.03 -11.93
C ARG A 9 0.42 -24.66 -13.30
N LYS A 10 0.25 -23.89 -14.38
CA LYS A 10 0.50 -24.32 -15.76
C LYS A 10 1.32 -23.25 -16.50
N PRO A 11 2.09 -23.66 -17.53
CA PRO A 11 2.82 -22.71 -18.36
C PRO A 11 1.87 -21.79 -19.15
N PRO A 12 2.36 -20.65 -19.67
CA PRO A 12 1.64 -19.84 -20.63
C PRO A 12 1.23 -20.67 -21.86
N LEU A 13 0.02 -20.42 -22.37
CA LEU A 13 -0.47 -21.09 -23.58
C LEU A 13 0.33 -20.63 -24.81
N THR A 14 0.65 -21.57 -25.70
CA THR A 14 1.42 -21.30 -26.94
C THR A 14 0.54 -21.07 -28.16
N THR A 15 -0.76 -21.35 -28.07
CA THR A 15 -1.72 -21.25 -29.18
C THR A 15 -2.92 -20.42 -28.75
N LYS A 16 -3.33 -19.46 -29.58
CA LYS A 16 -4.51 -18.61 -29.33
C LYS A 16 -5.81 -19.41 -29.50
N GLY A 17 -6.88 -18.99 -28.81
CA GLY A 17 -8.22 -19.55 -28.98
C GLY A 17 -8.48 -20.89 -28.28
N THR A 18 -7.51 -21.43 -27.54
CA THR A 18 -7.64 -22.71 -26.83
C THR A 18 -8.05 -22.56 -25.36
N THR A 19 -8.16 -21.32 -24.87
CA THR A 19 -8.49 -21.02 -23.47
C THR A 19 -9.95 -21.31 -23.17
N THR A 20 -10.18 -22.12 -22.15
CA THR A 20 -11.51 -22.36 -21.56
C THR A 20 -11.54 -21.87 -20.11
N GLN A 21 -12.74 -21.63 -19.56
CA GLN A 21 -12.88 -21.29 -18.13
C GLN A 21 -12.23 -22.36 -17.24
N GLN A 22 -12.40 -23.64 -17.57
CA GLN A 22 -11.76 -24.75 -16.86
C GLN A 22 -10.24 -24.64 -16.88
N SER A 23 -9.64 -24.36 -18.05
CA SER A 23 -8.18 -24.20 -18.17
C SER A 23 -7.64 -23.02 -17.34
N ILE A 24 -8.42 -21.95 -17.19
CA ILE A 24 -8.07 -20.81 -16.33
C ILE A 24 -8.08 -21.24 -14.86
N MET A 25 -9.14 -21.93 -14.42
CA MET A 25 -9.25 -22.41 -13.03
C MET A 25 -8.14 -23.41 -12.67
N GLU A 26 -7.75 -24.26 -13.61
CA GLU A 26 -6.62 -25.19 -13.45
C GLU A 26 -5.27 -24.48 -13.41
N THR A 27 -5.13 -23.34 -14.08
CA THR A 27 -3.88 -22.55 -14.12
C THR A 27 -3.73 -21.67 -12.89
N LEU A 28 -4.81 -21.09 -12.37
CA LEU A 28 -4.79 -20.25 -11.17
C LEU A 28 -4.28 -21.02 -9.94
N PRO A 29 -3.75 -20.33 -8.91
CA PRO A 29 -3.30 -20.98 -7.67
C PRO A 29 -4.39 -21.84 -7.04
N ALA A 30 -3.98 -22.93 -6.40
CA ALA A 30 -4.87 -23.73 -5.57
C ALA A 30 -5.42 -22.91 -4.38
N VAL A 31 -6.47 -23.43 -3.74
CA VAL A 31 -7.15 -22.74 -2.64
C VAL A 31 -6.19 -22.46 -1.49
N ASN A 32 -5.39 -23.45 -1.06
CA ASN A 32 -4.41 -23.30 0.01
C ASN A 32 -3.39 -22.19 -0.28
N THR A 33 -2.81 -22.14 -1.48
CA THR A 33 -1.87 -21.09 -1.91
C THR A 33 -2.53 -19.72 -1.92
N THR A 34 -3.79 -19.65 -2.40
CA THR A 34 -4.56 -18.40 -2.38
C THR A 34 -4.82 -17.94 -0.95
N THR A 35 -5.24 -18.83 -0.06
CA THR A 35 -5.52 -18.51 1.35
C THR A 35 -4.27 -18.01 2.07
N GLN A 36 -3.13 -18.68 1.88
CA GLN A 36 -1.85 -18.23 2.44
C GLN A 36 -1.49 -16.84 1.94
N MET A 37 -1.57 -16.59 0.63
CA MET A 37 -1.27 -15.27 0.07
C MET A 37 -2.18 -14.18 0.62
N VAL A 38 -3.49 -14.43 0.69
CA VAL A 38 -4.45 -13.46 1.23
C VAL A 38 -4.14 -13.18 2.71
N SER A 39 -3.84 -14.20 3.49
CA SER A 39 -3.43 -14.05 4.90
C SER A 39 -2.17 -13.18 5.01
N THR A 40 -1.15 -13.47 4.21
CA THR A 40 0.12 -12.72 4.20
C THR A 40 -0.10 -11.26 3.80
N VAL A 41 -0.80 -10.98 2.71
CA VAL A 41 -1.08 -9.60 2.28
C VAL A 41 -1.91 -8.86 3.32
N THR A 42 -2.90 -9.50 3.93
CA THR A 42 -3.72 -8.88 4.98
C THR A 42 -2.86 -8.52 6.18
N GLN A 43 -2.00 -9.43 6.62
CA GLN A 43 -1.10 -9.20 7.74
C GLN A 43 -0.11 -8.06 7.44
N LEU A 44 0.55 -8.07 6.28
CA LEU A 44 1.53 -7.06 5.89
C LEU A 44 0.91 -5.69 5.55
N SER A 45 -0.40 -5.65 5.25
CA SER A 45 -1.12 -4.39 5.01
C SER A 45 -1.81 -3.84 6.26
N SER A 46 -1.74 -4.55 7.38
CA SER A 46 -2.38 -4.12 8.62
C SER A 46 -1.59 -2.96 9.22
N GLU A 47 -2.29 -1.91 9.64
CA GLU A 47 -1.64 -0.76 10.27
C GLU A 47 -1.20 -1.10 11.70
N PRO A 48 0.05 -0.76 12.08
CA PRO A 48 0.51 -0.95 13.45
C PRO A 48 -0.23 -0.02 14.42
N ILE A 49 -0.47 -0.50 15.65
CA ILE A 49 -1.20 0.27 16.69
C ILE A 49 -0.44 1.54 17.08
N ASP A 50 0.89 1.50 17.03
CA ASP A 50 1.80 2.59 17.40
C ASP A 50 2.26 3.42 16.20
N ARG A 51 1.41 3.50 15.16
CA ARG A 51 1.72 4.16 13.89
C ARG A 51 2.24 5.59 14.04
N ARG A 52 3.30 5.93 13.29
CA ARG A 52 3.93 7.25 13.28
C ARG A 52 3.91 7.86 11.88
N PRO A 53 2.88 8.67 11.55
CA PRO A 53 2.79 9.34 10.26
C PRO A 53 4.05 10.12 9.90
N LEU A 54 4.34 10.23 8.60
CA LEU A 54 5.50 10.93 8.08
C LEU A 54 5.61 12.34 8.65
N GLY A 55 6.79 12.68 9.17
CA GLY A 55 7.04 13.95 9.85
C GLY A 55 6.68 13.97 11.33
N SER A 56 6.06 12.92 11.88
CA SER A 56 5.81 12.76 13.32
C SER A 56 7.07 12.33 14.08
N TYR A 57 7.94 13.30 14.37
CA TYR A 57 9.13 13.10 15.19
C TYR A 57 8.80 13.28 16.68
N THR A 58 8.57 12.18 17.40
CA THR A 58 8.32 12.19 18.86
C THR A 58 9.60 12.39 19.68
N ASN A 59 10.74 11.97 19.12
CA ASN A 59 12.03 12.06 19.79
C ASN A 59 12.69 13.38 19.38
N ASN A 60 12.98 14.24 20.35
CA ASN A 60 13.62 15.53 20.12
C ASN A 60 15.14 15.38 20.02
N TYR A 61 15.61 14.85 18.89
CA TYR A 61 17.05 14.77 18.62
C TYR A 61 17.65 16.12 18.20
N PHE A 62 16.89 16.90 17.44
CA PHE A 62 17.25 18.28 17.12
C PHE A 62 16.67 19.19 18.18
N VAL A 63 17.53 19.97 18.85
CA VAL A 63 17.11 20.93 19.89
C VAL A 63 17.32 22.37 19.44
N GLU A 64 18.07 22.56 18.35
CA GLU A 64 18.37 23.84 17.76
C GLU A 64 17.17 24.43 17.01
N ASP A 65 17.02 25.74 17.08
CA ASP A 65 15.86 26.46 16.52
C ASP A 65 15.70 26.27 15.00
N LEU A 66 16.82 26.20 14.27
CA LEU A 66 16.80 26.15 12.81
C LEU A 66 16.27 24.79 12.27
N PRO A 67 16.79 23.63 12.68
CA PRO A 67 16.19 22.33 12.37
C PRO A 67 14.72 22.23 12.78
N GLN A 68 14.35 22.74 13.97
CA GLN A 68 12.97 22.74 14.45
C GLN A 68 12.04 23.56 13.53
N LYS A 69 12.51 24.71 13.03
CA LYS A 69 11.80 25.51 12.03
C LYS A 69 11.58 24.73 10.73
N PHE A 70 12.60 24.03 10.23
CA PHE A 70 12.46 23.22 9.01
C PHE A 70 11.52 22.03 9.18
N ILE A 71 11.55 21.37 10.35
CA ILE A 71 10.59 20.30 10.68
C ILE A 71 9.15 20.85 10.66
N LYS A 72 8.93 22.05 11.21
CA LYS A 72 7.61 22.68 11.18
C LYS A 72 7.16 23.02 9.75
N GLU A 73 8.06 23.54 8.93
CA GLU A 73 7.77 23.82 7.51
C GLU A 73 7.45 22.53 6.74
N PHE A 74 8.23 21.48 6.96
CA PHE A 74 8.00 20.16 6.36
C PHE A 74 6.61 19.62 6.71
N LYS A 75 6.23 19.64 8.00
CA LYS A 75 4.89 19.25 8.46
C LYS A 75 3.79 20.08 7.79
N GLY A 76 4.00 21.38 7.62
CA GLY A 76 3.06 22.26 6.92
C GLY A 76 2.82 21.81 5.47
N LYS A 77 3.90 21.55 4.72
CA LYS A 77 3.80 21.06 3.34
C LYS A 77 3.13 19.69 3.25
N LEU A 78 3.39 18.79 4.19
CA LEU A 78 2.70 17.49 4.24
C LEU A 78 1.19 17.65 4.46
N ALA A 79 0.77 18.57 5.32
CA ALA A 79 -0.65 18.84 5.55
C ALA A 79 -1.35 19.40 4.28
N GLU A 80 -0.67 20.28 3.54
CA GLU A 80 -1.16 20.80 2.26
C GLU A 80 -1.31 19.68 1.22
N ILE A 81 -0.33 18.79 1.12
CA ILE A 81 -0.38 17.62 0.23
C ILE A 81 -1.53 16.68 0.61
N SER A 82 -1.68 16.35 1.90
CA SER A 82 -2.78 15.51 2.39
C SER A 82 -4.15 16.09 2.03
N LYS A 83 -4.33 17.40 2.26
CA LYS A 83 -5.56 18.11 1.86
C LYS A 83 -5.83 17.99 0.36
N SER A 84 -4.83 18.25 -0.48
CA SER A 84 -4.97 18.13 -1.93
C SER A 84 -5.31 16.70 -2.38
N ILE A 85 -4.72 15.69 -1.76
CA ILE A 85 -5.03 14.28 -2.03
C ILE A 85 -6.47 13.95 -1.66
N LYS A 86 -6.94 14.42 -0.50
CA LYS A 86 -8.33 14.21 -0.03
C LYS A 86 -9.33 14.84 -0.98
N GLU A 87 -9.15 16.12 -1.33
CA GLU A 87 -9.99 16.84 -2.30
C GLU A 87 -10.01 16.12 -3.66
N ARG A 88 -8.84 15.73 -4.18
CA ARG A 88 -8.75 14.98 -5.43
C ARG A 88 -9.51 13.65 -5.35
N ASN A 89 -9.40 12.92 -4.24
CA ASN A 89 -10.04 11.63 -4.05
C ASN A 89 -11.57 11.71 -3.92
N GLU A 90 -12.15 12.86 -3.59
CA GLU A 90 -13.61 13.05 -3.55
C GLU A 90 -14.25 12.89 -4.94
N THR A 91 -13.52 13.26 -5.99
CA THR A 91 -14.02 13.21 -7.38
C THR A 91 -13.73 11.88 -8.08
N GLN A 92 -12.92 11.01 -7.48
CA GLN A 92 -12.48 9.76 -8.11
C GLN A 92 -13.35 8.56 -7.72
N LYS A 93 -13.73 7.75 -8.72
CA LYS A 93 -14.47 6.49 -8.50
C LYS A 93 -13.70 5.49 -7.64
N ILE A 94 -12.38 5.44 -7.81
CA ILE A 94 -11.46 4.63 -7.00
C ILE A 94 -10.47 5.61 -6.38
N LYS A 95 -10.51 5.73 -5.05
CA LYS A 95 -9.66 6.65 -4.30
C LYS A 95 -8.23 6.12 -4.22
N TYR A 96 -7.25 7.00 -4.34
CA TYR A 96 -5.84 6.67 -4.15
C TYR A 96 -5.33 7.30 -2.85
N ALA A 97 -5.34 6.53 -1.76
CA ALA A 97 -4.96 7.02 -0.43
C ALA A 97 -3.54 6.61 -0.01
N TYR A 98 -2.88 5.68 -0.72
CA TYR A 98 -1.63 5.06 -0.28
C TYR A 98 -0.45 6.02 -0.03
N LEU A 99 -0.46 7.20 -0.66
CA LEU A 99 0.57 8.24 -0.50
C LEU A 99 0.05 9.48 0.24
N ASP A 100 -1.10 9.39 0.92
CA ASP A 100 -1.50 10.45 1.84
C ASP A 100 -0.48 10.53 2.99
N PRO A 101 0.17 11.68 3.24
CA PRO A 101 1.14 11.82 4.32
C PRO A 101 0.64 11.38 5.69
N GLU A 102 -0.68 11.41 5.92
CA GLU A 102 -1.26 10.89 7.14
C GLU A 102 -1.06 9.38 7.26
N VAL A 103 -1.14 8.61 6.17
CA VAL A 103 -1.05 7.13 6.13
C VAL A 103 0.32 6.56 5.84
N VAL A 104 1.27 7.40 5.43
CA VAL A 104 2.65 6.99 5.21
C VAL A 104 3.40 6.97 6.55
N GLU A 105 4.02 5.83 6.87
CA GLU A 105 4.89 5.68 8.04
C GLU A 105 6.23 6.43 7.90
N ASN A 106 6.84 6.80 9.03
CA ASN A 106 8.19 7.39 9.02
C ASN A 106 9.28 6.38 8.63
N SER A 107 9.04 5.08 8.81
CA SER A 107 10.01 4.02 8.58
C SER A 107 9.34 2.71 8.15
N VAL A 108 10.14 1.74 7.71
CA VAL A 108 9.66 0.37 7.46
C VAL A 108 9.62 -0.39 8.79
N SER A 109 8.43 -0.75 9.26
CA SER A 109 8.21 -1.37 10.58
C SER A 109 7.23 -2.55 10.58
N ILE A 110 6.93 -3.10 9.40
CA ILE A 110 6.09 -4.30 9.20
C ILE A 110 6.75 -5.29 8.25
#